data_AF-A0A1S7LJN1-F1
#
_entry.id   AF-A0A1S7LJN1-F1
#
_cell.length_a   1.000
_cell.length_b   1.000
_cell.length_c   1.000
_cell.angle_alpha   90.00
_cell.angle_beta   90.00
_cell.angle_gamma   90.00
#
_symmetry.space_group_name_H-M   'P 1'
#
loop_
_entity.id
_entity.type
_entity.pdbx_description
1 polymer ?
#
loop_
_entity_poly.entity_id
_entity_poly.type
_entity_poly.pdbx_seq_one_letter_code
_entity_poly.pdbx_strand_id
1 'polypeptide(L)'
;MVLRHFFTLFLFLLLFSPHPLIADSYWQQKLPDQPMDFIFGYGSLMNSESRKSTAGRMTVAIPVRISAAFGYRRAWVFRAGSMGFTALGLEKETPQAPASTINGVIYPVNDQELAAFDKRESGYDRVAVPLEQIEAVGWLPLPKQGRFWLYLPKVSTLAKRGAHRASASHPLVQSYIDLCVRGALEHGEAFAEEFLQTTYGWSRWWLNDRQQPRRPWVHQKWFRSVDKLLKRFPQDEARRTYAQRKRPVEFAMQRMTEGRDRKFHAE
;
A
#
# COMPACT_ATOMS: atom_id res chain seq x y z
N MET A 1 -38.85 -12.21 87.10
CA MET A 1 -39.34 -12.71 85.80
C MET A 1 -39.02 -11.65 84.75
N VAL A 2 -38.12 -12.00 83.81
CA VAL A 2 -37.99 -11.45 82.43
C VAL A 2 -37.46 -9.98 82.33
N LEU A 3 -36.43 -9.59 81.55
CA LEU A 3 -35.52 -10.26 80.61
C LEU A 3 -34.28 -9.36 80.41
N ARG A 4 -33.07 -9.92 80.55
CA ARG A 4 -31.80 -9.28 80.13
C ARG A 4 -31.74 -9.26 78.60
N HIS A 5 -31.66 -8.07 77.99
CA HIS A 5 -31.43 -7.92 76.54
C HIS A 5 -29.93 -7.74 76.28
N PHE A 6 -29.33 -8.73 75.60
CA PHE A 6 -28.01 -8.64 75.01
C PHE A 6 -28.06 -7.73 73.78
N PHE A 7 -27.24 -6.67 73.77
CA PHE A 7 -27.01 -5.86 72.57
C PHE A 7 -25.87 -6.49 71.77
N THR A 8 -26.17 -7.01 70.59
CA THR A 8 -25.19 -7.56 69.64
C THR A 8 -24.55 -6.42 68.86
N LEU A 9 -23.22 -6.30 68.95
CA LEU A 9 -22.41 -5.31 68.25
C LEU A 9 -22.31 -5.70 66.75
N PHE A 10 -22.86 -4.88 65.85
CA PHE A 10 -22.70 -5.06 64.40
C PHE A 10 -21.44 -4.32 63.94
N LEU A 11 -20.40 -5.07 63.56
CA LEU A 11 -19.18 -4.54 62.97
C LEU A 11 -19.43 -4.23 61.48
N PHE A 12 -19.62 -2.95 61.15
CA PHE A 12 -19.67 -2.48 59.75
C PHE A 12 -18.25 -2.41 59.20
N LEU A 13 -17.84 -3.41 58.42
CA LEU A 13 -16.66 -3.35 57.56
C LEU A 13 -17.00 -2.45 56.35
N LEU A 14 -16.54 -1.20 56.40
CA LEU A 14 -16.48 -0.31 55.24
C LEU A 14 -15.45 -0.88 54.26
N LEU A 15 -15.93 -1.64 53.29
CA LEU A 15 -15.14 -2.05 52.13
C LEU A 15 -14.78 -0.78 51.34
N PHE A 16 -13.50 -0.41 51.39
CA PHE A 16 -12.89 0.52 50.45
C PHE A 16 -13.29 0.07 49.03
N SER A 17 -14.04 0.91 48.33
CA SER A 17 -14.25 0.75 46.89
C SER A 17 -13.07 1.38 46.19
N PRO A 18 -12.08 0.62 45.67
CA PRO A 18 -11.18 1.20 44.70
C PRO A 18 -12.04 1.57 43.49
N HIS A 19 -12.02 2.84 43.12
CA HIS A 19 -12.50 3.26 41.81
C HIS A 19 -11.79 2.39 40.76
N PRO A 20 -12.48 1.94 39.70
CA PRO A 20 -11.79 1.26 38.62
C PRO A 20 -10.94 2.31 37.88
N LEU A 21 -9.65 2.32 38.23
CA LEU A 21 -8.59 2.72 37.33
C LEU A 21 -8.71 1.81 36.10
N ILE A 22 -8.99 2.45 34.96
CA ILE A 22 -8.53 2.10 33.61
C ILE A 22 -8.72 0.61 33.25
N ALA A 23 -9.72 0.36 32.40
CA ALA A 23 -10.04 -0.94 31.84
C ALA A 23 -8.90 -1.51 30.98
N ASP A 24 -7.93 -2.13 31.64
CA ASP A 24 -7.13 -3.21 31.06
C ASP A 24 -8.01 -4.47 31.09
N SER A 25 -8.30 -5.03 29.91
CA SER A 25 -9.13 -6.23 29.75
C SER A 25 -8.64 -7.41 30.61
N TYR A 26 -9.48 -7.91 31.52
CA TYR A 26 -9.16 -8.78 32.66
C TYR A 26 -8.46 -10.13 32.40
N TRP A 27 -8.43 -10.68 31.18
CA TRP A 27 -7.93 -12.05 30.96
C TRP A 27 -6.82 -12.21 29.93
N GLN A 28 -6.36 -11.14 29.26
CA GLN A 28 -5.42 -11.21 28.13
C GLN A 28 -5.83 -12.21 27.02
N GLN A 29 -7.04 -12.77 27.08
CA GLN A 29 -7.54 -13.74 26.13
C GLN A 29 -7.96 -13.01 24.88
N LYS A 30 -7.35 -13.43 23.78
CA LYS A 30 -7.73 -13.05 22.43
C LYS A 30 -9.22 -13.34 22.24
N LEU A 31 -9.99 -12.39 21.71
CA LEU A 31 -11.35 -12.68 21.27
C LEU A 31 -11.30 -13.74 20.15
N PRO A 32 -12.25 -14.70 20.10
CA PRO A 32 -12.24 -15.80 19.14
C PRO A 32 -12.03 -15.35 17.68
N ASP A 33 -12.58 -14.18 17.34
CA ASP A 33 -12.61 -13.65 15.97
C ASP A 33 -11.59 -12.53 15.71
N GLN A 34 -10.61 -12.33 16.59
CA GLN A 34 -9.57 -11.34 16.30
C GLN A 34 -8.71 -11.79 15.11
N PRO A 35 -8.57 -10.95 14.07
CA PRO A 35 -7.78 -11.28 12.90
C PRO A 35 -6.30 -11.43 13.29
N MET A 36 -5.66 -12.48 12.79
CA MET A 36 -4.22 -12.71 12.99
C MET A 36 -3.40 -12.35 11.77
N ASP A 37 -4.03 -12.14 10.62
CA ASP A 37 -3.35 -11.85 9.37
C ASP A 37 -3.66 -10.42 8.94
N PHE A 38 -2.59 -9.71 8.63
CA PHE A 38 -2.64 -8.33 8.18
C PHE A 38 -1.89 -8.23 6.87
N ILE A 39 -2.45 -7.53 5.90
CA ILE A 39 -1.77 -7.22 4.65
C ILE A 39 -1.30 -5.77 4.69
N PHE A 40 -0.02 -5.57 4.40
CA PHE A 40 0.58 -4.27 4.11
C PHE A 40 0.43 -3.96 2.60
N GLY A 41 -0.46 -3.02 2.28
CA GLY A 41 -0.66 -2.49 0.94
C GLY A 41 0.17 -1.23 0.71
N TYR A 42 1.06 -1.23 -0.29
CA TYR A 42 1.95 -0.11 -0.62
C TYR A 42 1.73 0.52 -2.01
N GLY A 43 0.67 0.10 -2.70
CA GLY A 43 0.33 0.53 -4.04
C GLY A 43 -1.18 0.60 -4.24
N SER A 44 -1.72 -0.09 -5.24
CA SER A 44 -3.17 -0.12 -5.49
C SER A 44 -4.00 -0.59 -4.28
N LEU A 45 -3.43 -1.43 -3.43
CA LEU A 45 -4.04 -1.91 -2.18
C LEU A 45 -4.11 -0.83 -1.07
N MET A 46 -3.53 0.36 -1.26
CA MET A 46 -3.82 1.50 -0.37
C MET A 46 -5.20 2.11 -0.62
N ASN A 47 -5.79 1.92 -1.82
CA ASN A 47 -7.11 2.44 -2.12
C ASN A 47 -8.20 1.52 -1.54
N SER A 48 -9.08 2.07 -0.71
CA SER A 48 -10.17 1.35 -0.04
C SER A 48 -11.10 0.60 -1.01
N GLU A 49 -11.55 1.24 -2.08
CA GLU A 49 -12.40 0.60 -3.10
C GLU A 49 -11.67 -0.56 -3.81
N SER A 50 -10.37 -0.41 -4.09
CA SER A 50 -9.59 -1.49 -4.66
C SER A 50 -9.44 -2.68 -3.71
N ARG A 51 -9.30 -2.46 -2.40
CA ARG A 51 -9.32 -3.55 -1.42
C ARG A 51 -10.69 -4.20 -1.34
N LYS A 52 -11.75 -3.40 -1.25
CA LYS A 52 -13.15 -3.86 -1.20
C LYS A 52 -13.50 -4.74 -2.39
N SER A 53 -13.07 -4.39 -3.60
CA SER A 53 -13.32 -5.21 -4.79
C SER A 53 -12.66 -6.59 -4.73
N THR A 54 -11.70 -6.80 -3.83
CA THR A 54 -11.01 -8.10 -3.64
C THR A 54 -11.53 -8.85 -2.42
N ALA A 55 -11.67 -8.16 -1.29
CA ALA A 55 -12.13 -8.75 -0.03
C ALA A 55 -13.66 -8.94 0.02
N GLY A 56 -14.42 -8.30 -0.87
CA GLY A 56 -15.89 -8.32 -0.85
C GLY A 56 -16.53 -7.43 0.21
N ARG A 57 -15.74 -6.80 1.09
CA ARG A 57 -16.22 -5.85 2.12
C ARG A 57 -15.28 -4.67 2.31
N MET A 58 -15.80 -3.61 2.94
CA MET A 58 -14.98 -2.49 3.37
C MET A 58 -14.21 -2.87 4.65
N THR A 59 -12.92 -2.55 4.67
CA THR A 59 -12.04 -2.80 5.81
C THR A 59 -11.28 -1.53 6.14
N VAL A 60 -11.34 -1.12 7.41
CA VAL A 60 -10.54 0.00 7.94
C VAL A 60 -9.06 -0.39 7.88
N ALA A 61 -8.24 0.54 7.41
CA ALA A 61 -6.80 0.35 7.30
C ALA A 61 -6.06 1.40 8.15
N ILE A 62 -4.97 0.97 8.77
CA ILE A 62 -4.10 1.82 9.59
C ILE A 62 -2.94 2.29 8.69
N PRO A 63 -2.70 3.60 8.56
CA PRO A 63 -1.54 4.10 7.83
C PRO A 63 -0.26 3.80 8.60
N VAL A 64 0.69 3.19 7.93
CA VAL A 64 1.95 2.71 8.51
C VAL A 64 3.13 2.97 7.57
N ARG A 65 4.35 2.78 8.08
CA ARG A 65 5.58 2.82 7.30
C ARG A 65 6.42 1.60 7.59
N ILE A 66 7.00 1.03 6.55
CA ILE A 66 8.05 0.02 6.67
C ILE A 66 9.41 0.74 6.67
N SER A 67 10.27 0.35 7.60
CA SER A 67 11.63 0.87 7.74
C SER A 67 12.51 0.52 6.53
N ALA A 68 13.46 1.39 6.20
CA ALA A 68 14.49 1.11 5.19
C ALA A 68 15.34 -0.12 5.54
N ALA A 69 15.45 -0.48 6.83
CA ALA A 69 16.15 -1.69 7.29
C ALA A 69 15.52 -3.00 6.77
N PHE A 70 14.29 -2.96 6.25
CA PHE A 70 13.69 -4.08 5.54
C PHE A 70 14.44 -4.43 4.24
N GLY A 71 15.28 -3.52 3.71
CA GLY A 71 16.18 -3.79 2.58
C GLY A 71 15.54 -3.64 1.20
N TYR A 72 14.43 -2.90 1.11
CA TYR A 72 13.70 -2.66 -0.14
C TYR A 72 13.37 -1.18 -0.32
N ARG A 73 13.06 -0.79 -1.56
CA ARG A 73 12.41 0.48 -1.89
C ARG A 73 11.24 0.27 -2.84
N ARG A 74 10.26 1.17 -2.81
CA ARG A 74 9.12 1.12 -3.73
C ARG A 74 9.46 1.72 -5.08
N ALA A 75 9.13 1.03 -6.17
CA ALA A 75 9.39 1.53 -7.50
C ALA A 75 8.42 0.98 -8.56
N TRP A 76 8.35 1.63 -9.72
CA TRP A 76 7.59 1.14 -10.89
C TRP A 76 8.37 0.04 -11.63
N VAL A 77 8.26 -1.19 -11.13
CA VAL A 77 9.16 -2.30 -11.50
C VAL A 77 8.44 -3.59 -11.88
N PHE A 78 7.11 -3.59 -11.88
CA PHE A 78 6.35 -4.80 -12.20
C PHE A 78 5.64 -4.65 -13.53
N ARG A 79 6.15 -5.27 -14.61
CA ARG A 79 5.40 -5.35 -15.88
C ARG A 79 4.26 -6.34 -15.74
N ALA A 80 3.04 -5.84 -15.59
CA ALA A 80 1.84 -6.66 -15.52
C ALA A 80 1.54 -7.27 -16.90
N GLY A 81 2.08 -8.46 -17.16
CA GLY A 81 2.11 -9.07 -18.49
C GLY A 81 0.74 -9.21 -19.17
N SER A 82 -0.30 -9.57 -18.42
CA SER A 82 -1.66 -9.67 -18.95
C SER A 82 -2.36 -8.32 -19.17
N MET A 83 -1.87 -7.25 -18.54
CA MET A 83 -2.51 -5.93 -18.57
C MET A 83 -1.76 -4.91 -19.45
N GLY A 84 -0.53 -5.20 -19.86
CA GLY A 84 0.23 -4.35 -20.80
C GLY A 84 0.65 -2.99 -20.24
N PHE A 85 0.90 -2.90 -18.93
CA PHE A 85 1.45 -1.71 -18.27
C PHE A 85 2.42 -2.08 -17.14
N THR A 86 3.19 -1.11 -16.65
CA THR A 86 4.07 -1.27 -15.48
C THR A 86 3.40 -0.77 -14.21
N ALA A 87 3.26 -1.66 -13.23
CA ALA A 87 2.71 -1.44 -11.91
C ALA A 87 3.83 -1.26 -10.85
N LEU A 88 3.40 -0.98 -9.62
CA LEU A 88 4.30 -0.85 -8.47
C LEU A 88 4.82 -2.21 -8.02
N GLY A 89 6.06 -2.23 -7.57
CA GLY A 89 6.62 -3.33 -6.81
C GLY A 89 7.61 -2.79 -5.79
N LEU A 90 8.21 -3.71 -5.04
CA LEU A 90 9.39 -3.42 -4.26
C LEU A 90 10.61 -4.00 -4.95
N GLU A 91 11.70 -3.25 -4.97
CA GLU A 91 13.00 -3.72 -5.42
C GLU A 91 13.97 -3.81 -4.27
N LYS A 92 14.74 -4.90 -4.25
CA LYS A 92 15.75 -5.13 -3.23
C LYS A 92 16.87 -4.13 -3.39
N GLU A 93 17.43 -3.69 -2.27
CA GLU A 93 18.50 -2.71 -2.28
C GLU A 93 19.75 -3.18 -3.04
N THR A 94 20.41 -2.23 -3.69
CA THR A 94 21.73 -2.38 -4.29
C THR A 94 22.55 -1.11 -4.02
N PRO A 95 23.87 -1.11 -4.25
CA PRO A 95 24.68 0.11 -4.09
C PRO A 95 24.19 1.30 -4.92
N GLN A 96 23.58 1.06 -6.09
CA GLN A 96 22.99 2.09 -6.95
C GLN A 96 21.52 2.38 -6.62
N ALA A 97 20.91 1.54 -5.79
CA ALA A 97 19.50 1.57 -5.46
C ALA A 97 19.29 1.30 -3.97
N PRO A 98 19.69 2.23 -3.07
CA PRO A 98 19.60 2.00 -1.63
C PRO A 98 18.14 1.83 -1.17
N ALA A 99 17.92 1.03 -0.13
CA ALA A 99 16.60 0.90 0.49
C ALA A 99 16.05 2.27 0.93
N SER A 100 14.73 2.37 0.99
CA SER A 100 14.04 3.56 1.49
C SER A 100 12.91 3.14 2.41
N THR A 101 12.41 4.08 3.20
CA THR A 101 11.15 3.84 3.87
C THR A 101 10.02 3.66 2.85
N ILE A 102 9.00 2.90 3.22
CA ILE A 102 7.83 2.62 2.37
C ILE A 102 6.59 2.88 3.19
N ASN A 103 5.91 4.00 2.97
CA ASN A 103 4.60 4.22 3.57
C ASN A 103 3.52 3.38 2.86
N GLY A 104 2.55 2.91 3.62
CA GLY A 104 1.45 2.09 3.14
C GLY A 104 0.38 1.95 4.20
N VAL A 105 -0.46 0.94 4.05
CA VAL A 105 -1.55 0.70 4.99
C VAL A 105 -1.56 -0.77 5.40
N ILE A 106 -1.84 -1.05 6.67
CA ILE A 106 -2.16 -2.41 7.12
C ILE A 106 -3.64 -2.55 7.35
N TYR A 107 -4.19 -3.72 7.02
CA TYR A 107 -5.59 -4.05 7.26
C TYR A 107 -5.74 -5.54 7.55
N PRO A 108 -6.68 -5.92 8.43
CA PRO A 108 -6.91 -7.31 8.76
C PRO A 108 -7.55 -8.07 7.61
N VAL A 109 -7.22 -9.35 7.49
CA VAL A 109 -7.85 -10.30 6.58
C VAL A 109 -8.14 -11.62 7.29
N ASN A 110 -9.21 -12.29 6.87
CA ASN A 110 -9.43 -13.71 7.19
C ASN A 110 -8.81 -14.62 6.12
N ASP A 111 -8.87 -15.94 6.31
CA ASP A 111 -8.27 -16.91 5.39
C ASP A 111 -8.82 -16.83 3.96
N GLN A 112 -10.14 -16.60 3.81
CA GLN A 112 -10.78 -16.49 2.50
C GLN A 112 -10.35 -15.21 1.76
N GLU A 113 -10.29 -14.10 2.48
CA GLU A 113 -9.83 -12.81 1.95
C GLU A 113 -8.36 -12.87 1.58
N LEU A 114 -7.54 -13.47 2.43
CA LEU A 114 -6.11 -13.67 2.19
C LEU A 114 -5.87 -14.49 0.91
N ALA A 115 -6.62 -15.59 0.72
CA ALA A 115 -6.57 -16.37 -0.52
C ALA A 115 -7.05 -15.56 -1.75
N ALA A 116 -8.05 -14.68 -1.59
CA ALA A 116 -8.50 -13.80 -2.67
C ALA A 116 -7.42 -12.78 -3.07
N PHE A 117 -6.69 -12.23 -2.09
CA PHE A 117 -5.53 -11.36 -2.35
C PHE A 117 -4.39 -12.13 -3.01
N ASP A 118 -4.09 -13.36 -2.59
CA ASP A 118 -3.06 -14.19 -3.24
C ASP A 118 -3.39 -14.44 -4.72
N LYS A 119 -4.66 -14.71 -5.04
CA LYS A 119 -5.11 -14.89 -6.41
C LYS A 119 -4.97 -13.61 -7.24
N ARG A 120 -5.37 -12.47 -6.67
CA ARG A 120 -5.25 -11.15 -7.32
C ARG A 120 -3.78 -10.81 -7.60
N GLU A 121 -2.91 -11.04 -6.62
CA GLU A 121 -1.49 -10.69 -6.67
C GLU A 121 -0.62 -11.85 -7.21
N SER A 122 -1.16 -12.67 -8.12
CA SER A 122 -0.51 -13.88 -8.66
C SER A 122 0.90 -13.67 -9.27
N GLY A 123 1.25 -12.44 -9.66
CA GLY A 123 2.60 -12.06 -10.10
C GLY A 123 3.60 -11.76 -8.99
N TYR A 124 3.17 -11.86 -7.73
CA TYR A 124 3.94 -11.55 -6.53
C TYR A 124 4.00 -12.77 -5.60
N ASP A 125 5.03 -12.82 -4.77
CA ASP A 125 5.18 -13.75 -3.65
C ASP A 125 4.75 -13.04 -2.37
N ARG A 126 3.95 -13.72 -1.54
CA ARG A 126 3.59 -13.21 -0.22
C ARG A 126 4.76 -13.46 0.74
N VAL A 127 5.23 -12.41 1.38
CA VAL A 127 6.39 -12.44 2.29
C VAL A 127 6.02 -11.81 3.63
N ALA A 128 6.52 -12.40 4.71
CA ALA A 128 6.31 -11.89 6.06
C ALA A 128 7.15 -10.62 6.31
N VAL A 129 6.55 -9.66 7.00
CA VAL A 129 7.22 -8.44 7.48
C VAL A 129 7.30 -8.53 9.00
N PRO A 130 8.50 -8.45 9.60
CA PRO A 130 8.62 -8.37 11.06
C PRO A 130 7.89 -7.13 11.59
N LEU A 131 7.16 -7.26 12.70
CA LEU A 131 6.40 -6.14 13.28
C LEU A 131 7.33 -4.98 13.67
N GLU A 132 8.56 -5.28 14.07
CA GLU A 132 9.59 -4.31 14.44
C GLU A 132 10.03 -3.42 13.26
N GLN A 133 9.73 -3.84 12.03
CA GLN A 133 9.99 -3.07 10.81
C GLN A 133 8.82 -2.15 10.45
N ILE A 134 7.69 -2.22 11.16
CA ILE A 134 6.46 -1.48 10.88
C ILE A 134 6.25 -0.42 11.96
N GLU A 135 6.05 0.83 11.56
CA GLU A 135 5.66 1.92 12.45
C GLU A 135 4.31 2.52 12.03
N ALA A 136 3.51 2.95 13.01
CA ALA A 136 2.28 3.69 12.73
C ALA A 136 2.58 5.14 12.32
N VAL A 137 1.88 5.65 11.31
CA VAL A 137 2.03 7.04 10.81
C VAL A 137 1.02 7.99 11.49
N GLY A 138 0.29 7.51 12.50
CA GLY A 138 -0.69 8.29 13.23
C GLY A 138 -0.89 7.79 14.66
N TRP A 139 -1.98 8.22 15.28
CA TRP A 139 -2.32 7.91 16.67
C TRP A 139 -2.88 6.50 16.88
N LEU A 140 -3.31 5.82 15.81
CA LEU A 140 -3.83 4.46 15.88
C LEU A 140 -2.69 3.47 16.18
N PRO A 141 -2.77 2.69 17.27
CA PRO A 141 -1.74 1.73 17.60
C PRO A 141 -1.73 0.56 16.61
N LEU A 142 -0.55 -0.03 16.41
CA LEU A 142 -0.43 -1.28 15.67
C LEU A 142 -1.04 -2.44 16.47
N PRO A 143 -1.51 -3.51 15.80
CA PRO A 143 -1.83 -4.76 16.47
C PRO A 143 -0.61 -5.27 17.27
N LYS A 144 -0.81 -5.61 18.54
CA LYS A 144 0.27 -6.11 19.42
C LYS A 144 0.80 -7.49 18.98
N GLN A 145 0.01 -8.22 18.21
CA GLN A 145 0.29 -9.59 17.76
C GLN A 145 -0.32 -9.79 16.36
N GLY A 146 0.28 -10.65 15.56
CA GLY A 146 -0.21 -10.97 14.22
C GLY A 146 0.90 -11.33 13.25
N ARG A 147 0.49 -11.82 12.09
CA ARG A 147 1.32 -12.07 10.92
C ARG A 147 1.08 -10.94 9.93
N PHE A 148 2.14 -10.24 9.56
CA PHE A 148 2.08 -9.13 8.63
C PHE A 148 2.67 -9.57 7.30
N TRP A 149 1.89 -9.38 6.24
CA TRP A 149 2.22 -9.87 4.90
C TRP A 149 2.35 -8.70 3.94
N LEU A 150 3.30 -8.78 3.02
CA LEU A 150 3.31 -7.96 1.82
C LEU A 150 3.55 -8.83 0.59
N TYR A 151 3.27 -8.28 -0.58
CA TYR A 151 3.48 -8.96 -1.86
C TYR A 151 4.73 -8.41 -2.54
N LEU A 152 5.73 -9.23 -2.80
CA LEU A 152 6.95 -8.88 -3.56
C LEU A 152 6.88 -9.39 -4.99
N PRO A 153 7.25 -8.61 -6.01
CA PRO A 153 7.29 -9.12 -7.39
C PRO A 153 8.12 -10.41 -7.48
N LYS A 154 7.55 -11.46 -8.10
CA LYS A 154 8.26 -12.73 -8.28
C LYS A 154 9.59 -12.53 -9.01
N VAL A 155 10.64 -13.22 -8.57
CA VAL A 155 11.95 -13.18 -9.25
C VAL A 155 11.81 -13.56 -10.72
N SER A 156 10.99 -14.56 -11.06
CA SER A 156 10.71 -14.95 -12.45
C SER A 156 10.07 -13.83 -13.28
N THR A 157 9.33 -12.92 -12.65
CA THR A 157 8.78 -11.71 -13.28
C THR A 157 9.84 -10.64 -13.48
N LEU A 158 10.81 -10.53 -12.56
CA LEU A 158 11.90 -9.54 -12.63
C LEU A 158 13.09 -9.97 -13.51
N ALA A 159 13.39 -11.27 -13.58
CA ALA A 159 14.61 -11.84 -14.14
C ALA A 159 14.66 -11.90 -15.68
N LYS A 160 13.55 -11.61 -16.38
CA LYS A 160 13.59 -11.46 -17.85
C LYS A 160 14.39 -10.19 -18.19
N ARG A 161 15.70 -10.32 -18.45
CA ARG A 161 16.65 -9.32 -19.01
C ARG A 161 16.12 -7.88 -19.19
N GLY A 162 16.16 -7.04 -18.14
CA GLY A 162 15.77 -5.63 -18.20
C GLY A 162 14.25 -5.37 -18.34
N ALA A 163 13.42 -6.40 -18.18
CA ALA A 163 11.98 -6.38 -18.41
C ALA A 163 11.12 -6.06 -17.18
N HIS A 164 11.66 -5.32 -16.21
CA HIS A 164 10.92 -4.88 -15.02
C HIS A 164 10.58 -3.37 -15.09
N ARG A 165 11.41 -2.53 -15.71
CA ARG A 165 11.14 -1.08 -15.85
C ARG A 165 10.11 -0.76 -16.94
N ALA A 166 9.47 0.39 -16.88
CA ALA A 166 8.54 0.82 -17.92
C ALA A 166 9.20 0.94 -19.30
N SER A 167 8.44 0.59 -20.34
CA SER A 167 8.88 0.61 -21.74
C SER A 167 7.73 0.97 -22.67
N ALA A 168 8.00 1.09 -23.98
CA ALA A 168 6.97 1.34 -24.98
C ALA A 168 5.85 0.28 -24.99
N SER A 169 6.17 -0.98 -24.69
CA SER A 169 5.18 -2.07 -24.63
C SER A 169 4.48 -2.17 -23.29
N HIS A 170 5.12 -1.71 -22.21
CA HIS A 170 4.58 -1.71 -20.85
C HIS A 170 4.83 -0.34 -20.22
N PRO A 171 4.06 0.69 -20.60
CA PRO A 171 4.25 2.02 -20.05
C PRO A 171 3.74 2.12 -18.61
N LEU A 172 4.15 3.19 -17.93
CA LEU A 172 3.41 3.73 -16.81
C LEU A 172 2.09 4.29 -17.35
N VAL A 173 0.96 3.91 -16.75
CA VAL A 173 -0.37 4.43 -17.15
C VAL A 173 -0.92 5.32 -16.05
N GLN A 174 -1.36 6.52 -16.44
CA GLN A 174 -1.81 7.54 -15.50
C GLN A 174 -2.97 7.07 -14.63
N SER A 175 -3.91 6.29 -15.17
CA SER A 175 -5.04 5.74 -14.41
C SER A 175 -4.64 4.79 -13.27
N TYR A 176 -3.51 4.09 -13.39
CA TYR A 176 -2.97 3.25 -12.32
C TYR A 176 -2.21 4.07 -11.28
N ILE A 177 -1.47 5.08 -11.72
CA ILE A 177 -0.83 6.06 -10.81
C ILE A 177 -1.91 6.78 -10.00
N ASP A 178 -2.99 7.25 -10.64
CA ASP A 178 -4.12 7.88 -9.98
C ASP A 178 -4.77 6.96 -8.95
N LEU A 179 -4.83 5.64 -9.20
CA LEU A 179 -5.35 4.69 -8.22
C LEU A 179 -4.47 4.65 -6.96
N CYS A 180 -3.15 4.57 -7.13
CA CYS A 180 -2.21 4.49 -5.99
C CYS A 180 -2.17 5.80 -5.20
N VAL A 181 -2.07 6.94 -5.90
CA VAL A 181 -2.04 8.27 -5.27
C VAL A 181 -3.35 8.59 -4.55
N ARG A 182 -4.50 8.19 -5.11
CA ARG A 182 -5.78 8.33 -4.40
C ARG A 182 -5.82 7.50 -3.12
N GLY A 183 -5.32 6.26 -3.17
CA GLY A 183 -5.21 5.44 -1.96
C GLY A 183 -4.35 6.11 -0.88
N ALA A 184 -3.26 6.77 -1.26
CA ALA A 184 -2.46 7.54 -0.31
C ALA A 184 -3.20 8.81 0.18
N LEU A 185 -3.93 9.51 -0.70
CA LEU A 185 -4.72 10.70 -0.34
C LEU A 185 -5.86 10.41 0.63
N GLU A 186 -6.37 9.17 0.71
CA GLU A 186 -7.33 8.75 1.74
C GLU A 186 -6.77 8.92 3.16
N HIS A 187 -5.43 9.01 3.29
CA HIS A 187 -4.71 9.22 4.55
C HIS A 187 -4.05 10.61 4.66
N GLY A 188 -4.37 11.53 3.74
CA GLY A 188 -3.94 12.94 3.79
C GLY A 188 -2.90 13.33 2.72
N GLU A 189 -2.77 14.64 2.48
CA GLU A 189 -1.86 15.19 1.45
C GLU A 189 -0.38 14.87 1.77
N ALA A 190 0.03 14.98 3.04
CA ALA A 190 1.39 14.67 3.48
C ALA A 190 1.76 13.19 3.25
N PHE A 191 0.82 12.26 3.52
CA PHE A 191 1.02 10.84 3.28
C PHE A 191 1.14 10.54 1.77
N ALA A 192 0.34 11.21 0.94
CA ALA A 192 0.45 11.11 -0.51
C ALA A 192 1.75 11.72 -1.07
N GLU A 193 2.22 12.83 -0.49
CA GLU A 193 3.50 13.43 -0.84
C GLU A 193 4.66 12.50 -0.50
N GLU A 194 4.66 11.90 0.70
CA GLU A 194 5.64 10.89 1.08
C GLU A 194 5.61 9.68 0.14
N PHE A 195 4.41 9.24 -0.25
CA PHE A 195 4.26 8.15 -1.22
C PHE A 195 4.99 8.47 -2.53
N LEU A 196 4.85 9.70 -3.05
CA LEU A 196 5.55 10.13 -4.26
C LEU A 196 7.07 10.30 -4.03
N GLN A 197 7.49 10.80 -2.87
CA GLN A 197 8.90 10.98 -2.49
C GLN A 197 9.67 9.67 -2.41
N THR A 198 9.00 8.62 -1.95
CA THR A 198 9.60 7.29 -1.71
C THR A 198 9.27 6.29 -2.82
N THR A 199 8.77 6.76 -3.97
CA THR A 199 8.51 5.93 -5.14
C THR A 199 9.49 6.27 -6.26
N TYR A 200 10.24 5.27 -6.73
CA TYR A 200 11.28 5.41 -7.75
C TYR A 200 10.91 4.74 -9.08
N GLY A 201 11.80 4.83 -10.07
CA GLY A 201 11.62 4.16 -11.36
C GLY A 201 10.61 4.84 -12.29
N TRP A 202 10.43 6.16 -12.14
CA TRP A 202 9.66 6.97 -13.08
C TRP A 202 10.28 6.90 -14.48
N SER A 203 9.46 7.08 -15.52
CA SER A 203 9.91 6.81 -16.89
C SER A 203 9.27 7.76 -17.90
N ARG A 204 10.02 8.09 -18.95
CA ARG A 204 9.49 8.77 -20.14
C ARG A 204 8.40 7.96 -20.87
N TRP A 205 8.33 6.65 -20.64
CA TRP A 205 7.26 5.78 -21.12
C TRP A 205 6.02 5.92 -20.24
N TRP A 206 5.47 7.12 -20.20
CA TRP A 206 4.30 7.47 -19.41
C TRP A 206 3.15 7.84 -20.34
N LEU A 207 2.12 7.01 -20.31
CA LEU A 207 0.88 7.20 -21.04
C LEU A 207 -0.18 7.84 -20.15
N ASN A 208 -0.67 9.00 -20.57
CA ASN A 208 -1.85 9.64 -20.02
C ASN A 208 -3.11 9.03 -20.65
N ASP A 209 -3.57 7.92 -20.08
CA ASP A 209 -4.76 7.19 -20.54
C ASP A 209 -6.07 7.75 -19.98
N ARG A 210 -6.10 8.95 -19.38
CA ARG A 210 -7.34 9.47 -18.76
C ARG A 210 -8.48 9.72 -19.75
N GLN A 211 -8.16 10.21 -20.96
CA GLN A 211 -9.16 10.50 -21.99
C GLN A 211 -9.56 9.27 -22.82
N GLN A 212 -8.68 8.29 -22.94
CA GLN A 212 -8.95 6.99 -23.56
C GLN A 212 -8.45 5.90 -22.60
N PRO A 213 -9.29 5.52 -21.62
CA PRO A 213 -8.87 4.69 -20.52
C PRO A 213 -8.50 3.29 -20.98
N ARG A 214 -7.27 2.87 -20.66
CA ARG A 214 -6.90 1.44 -20.69
C ARG A 214 -7.55 0.66 -19.54
N ARG A 215 -8.12 1.39 -18.57
CA ARG A 215 -8.89 0.88 -17.43
C ARG A 215 -10.27 1.56 -17.38
N PRO A 216 -11.18 1.31 -18.35
CA PRO A 216 -12.45 2.03 -18.49
C PRO A 216 -13.40 1.90 -17.29
N TRP A 217 -13.22 0.88 -16.46
CA TRP A 217 -13.97 0.67 -15.22
C TRP A 217 -13.50 1.54 -14.04
N VAL A 218 -12.54 2.45 -14.23
CA VAL A 218 -12.01 3.32 -13.16
C VAL A 218 -12.53 4.75 -13.29
N HIS A 219 -13.31 5.19 -12.30
CA HIS A 219 -13.78 6.57 -12.23
C HIS A 219 -12.75 7.51 -11.58
N GLN A 220 -12.43 8.64 -12.23
CA GLN A 220 -11.32 9.52 -11.85
C GLN A 220 -11.75 10.83 -11.16
N LYS A 221 -12.46 10.75 -10.02
CA LYS A 221 -12.97 11.95 -9.31
C LYS A 221 -11.86 12.94 -8.89
N TRP A 222 -10.67 12.44 -8.57
CA TRP A 222 -9.62 13.20 -7.85
C TRP A 222 -8.45 13.61 -8.75
N PHE A 223 -8.64 13.61 -10.07
CA PHE A 223 -7.56 13.89 -11.02
C PHE A 223 -6.88 15.24 -10.77
N ARG A 224 -7.63 16.27 -10.32
CA ARG A 224 -7.08 17.59 -9.98
C ARG A 224 -6.13 17.55 -8.78
N SER A 225 -6.52 16.87 -7.70
CA SER A 225 -5.68 16.71 -6.50
C SER A 225 -4.43 15.90 -6.82
N VAL A 226 -4.58 14.82 -7.59
CA VAL A 226 -3.45 14.04 -8.08
C VAL A 226 -2.53 14.91 -8.95
N ASP A 227 -3.06 15.66 -9.91
CA ASP A 227 -2.25 16.55 -10.75
C ASP A 227 -1.53 17.65 -9.96
N LYS A 228 -2.17 18.21 -8.92
CA LYS A 228 -1.53 19.18 -8.02
C LYS A 228 -0.29 18.56 -7.34
N LEU A 229 -0.42 17.35 -6.83
CA LEU A 229 0.69 16.61 -6.20
C LEU A 229 1.78 16.25 -7.20
N LEU A 230 1.42 15.68 -8.36
CA LEU A 230 2.38 15.30 -9.39
C LEU A 230 3.11 16.54 -9.96
N LYS A 231 2.47 17.70 -10.09
CA LYS A 231 3.18 18.94 -10.50
C LYS A 231 4.20 19.41 -9.47
N ARG A 232 3.98 19.10 -8.20
CA ARG A 232 4.86 19.40 -7.07
C ARG A 232 5.85 18.27 -6.77
N PHE A 233 6.03 17.33 -7.71
CA PHE A 233 6.93 16.20 -7.53
C PHE A 233 8.28 16.62 -6.94
N PRO A 234 8.64 16.07 -5.77
CA PRO A 234 9.91 16.39 -5.12
C PRO A 234 11.11 15.70 -5.78
N GLN A 235 10.88 14.59 -6.50
CA GLN A 235 11.91 13.98 -7.35
C GLN A 235 11.91 14.62 -8.74
N ASP A 236 13.05 15.19 -9.14
CA ASP A 236 13.22 15.86 -10.44
C ASP A 236 12.89 14.96 -11.64
N GLU A 237 13.27 13.69 -11.60
CA GLU A 237 12.97 12.72 -12.66
C GLU A 237 11.45 12.51 -12.79
N ALA A 238 10.74 12.35 -11.68
CA ALA A 238 9.29 12.21 -11.66
C ALA A 238 8.60 13.46 -12.21
N ARG A 239 9.06 14.64 -11.81
CA ARG A 239 8.53 15.93 -12.28
C ARG A 239 8.72 16.13 -13.78
N ARG A 240 9.93 15.86 -14.29
CA ARG A 240 10.27 15.96 -15.72
C ARG A 240 9.45 14.97 -16.55
N THR A 241 9.36 13.72 -16.12
CA THR A 241 8.62 12.67 -16.84
C THR A 241 7.11 12.91 -16.81
N TYR A 242 6.54 13.41 -15.71
CA TYR A 242 5.14 13.81 -15.65
C TYR A 242 4.80 14.92 -16.64
N ALA A 243 5.65 15.93 -16.78
CA ALA A 243 5.46 17.00 -17.77
C ALA A 243 5.51 16.49 -19.21
N GLN A 244 6.27 15.41 -19.47
CA GLN A 244 6.46 14.80 -20.78
C GLN A 244 5.52 13.61 -21.08
N ARG A 245 4.58 13.32 -20.17
CA ARG A 245 3.63 12.22 -20.34
C ARG A 245 2.79 12.46 -21.59
N LYS A 246 2.55 11.39 -22.35
CA LYS A 246 1.96 11.48 -23.69
C LYS A 246 0.51 11.04 -23.68
N ARG A 247 -0.31 11.71 -24.49
CA ARG A 247 -1.63 11.22 -24.86
C ARG A 247 -1.50 9.94 -25.72
N PRO A 248 -2.56 9.14 -25.87
CA PRO A 248 -2.50 7.88 -26.61
C PRO A 248 -1.92 7.99 -28.02
N VAL A 249 -2.31 9.02 -28.78
CA VAL A 249 -1.83 9.26 -30.15
C VAL A 249 -0.33 9.58 -30.16
N GLU A 250 0.11 10.54 -29.33
CA GLU A 250 1.52 10.94 -29.20
C GLU A 250 2.39 9.77 -28.73
N PHE A 251 1.88 8.96 -27.80
CA PHE A 251 2.56 7.77 -27.30
C PHE A 251 2.72 6.71 -28.40
N ALA A 252 1.68 6.48 -29.21
CA ALA A 252 1.74 5.56 -30.34
C ALA A 252 2.75 6.03 -31.40
N MET A 253 2.78 7.33 -31.71
CA MET A 253 3.76 7.92 -32.62
C MET A 253 5.19 7.72 -32.11
N GLN A 254 5.47 8.03 -30.84
CA GLN A 254 6.78 7.81 -30.22
C GLN A 254 7.22 6.35 -30.34
N ARG A 255 6.31 5.40 -30.03
CA ARG A 255 6.58 3.97 -30.13
C ARG A 255 6.91 3.54 -31.57
N MET A 256 6.25 4.12 -32.58
CA MET A 256 6.49 3.80 -33.98
C MET A 256 7.82 4.38 -34.49
N THR A 257 8.16 5.61 -34.12
CA THR A 257 9.44 6.24 -34.52
C THR A 257 10.62 5.48 -33.94
N GLU A 258 10.65 5.29 -32.62
CA GLU A 258 11.77 4.59 -31.96
C GLU A 258 11.79 3.07 -32.24
N GLY A 259 10.69 2.51 -32.72
CA GLY A 259 10.62 1.14 -33.22
C GLY A 259 11.19 0.98 -34.63
N ARG A 260 11.10 2.03 -35.47
CA ARG A 260 11.74 2.08 -36.79
C ARG A 260 13.24 2.28 -36.67
N ASP A 261 13.69 3.22 -35.83
CA ASP A 261 15.13 3.51 -35.65
C ASP A 261 15.92 2.28 -35.17
N ARG A 262 15.30 1.43 -34.33
CA ARG A 262 15.91 0.16 -33.89
C ARG A 262 16.03 -0.89 -34.98
N LYS A 263 15.18 -0.86 -36.01
CA LYS A 263 15.29 -1.77 -37.16
C LYS A 263 16.39 -1.32 -38.11
N PHE A 264 16.53 -0.01 -38.33
CA PHE A 264 17.57 0.55 -39.20
C PHE A 264 19.00 0.41 -38.64
N HIS A 265 19.18 0.31 -37.33
CA HIS A 265 20.49 0.10 -36.69
C HIS A 265 20.82 -1.37 -36.38
N ALA A 266 19.95 -2.31 -36.78
CA ALA A 266 20.16 -3.74 -36.59
C ALA A 266 20.45 -4.49 -37.91
N GLU A 267 20.55 -3.75 -39.01
CA GLU A 267 21.10 -4.18 -40.32
C GLU A 267 22.55 -3.72 -40.45
#